data_AF-A0A5S9M4F2-F1
#
_entry.id   AF-A0A5S9M4F2-F1
#
_cell.length_a   1.000
_cell.length_b   1.000
_cell.length_c   1.000
_cell.angle_alpha   90.00
_cell.angle_beta   90.00
_cell.angle_gamma   90.00
#
_symmetry.space_group_name_H-M   'P 1'
#
loop_
_entity.id
_entity.type
_entity.pdbx_description
1 polymer ?
#
loop_
_entity_poly.entity_id
_entity_poly.type
_entity_poly.pdbx_seq_one_letter_code
_entity_poly.pdbx_strand_id
1 'polypeptide(L)' 'MQIQKVLNNNVISVIDEHGKEIVVMGRGIAFQRRPGDPVDESLIDKVFRLEDHSVHERMKMLLQEVP' A
#
# COMPACT_ATOMS: atom_id res chain seq x y z
N MET A 1 1.80 -9.46 6.46
CA MET A 1 1.94 -7.98 6.56
C MET A 1 1.57 -7.50 7.97
N GLN A 2 2.17 -6.40 8.46
CA GLN A 2 1.86 -5.79 9.76
C GLN A 2 1.39 -4.34 9.60
N ILE A 3 0.51 -3.89 10.49
CA ILE A 3 0.01 -2.51 10.51
C ILE A 3 1.14 -1.58 10.93
N GLN A 4 1.58 -0.71 10.02
CA GLN A 4 2.51 0.37 10.34
C GLN A 4 1.76 1.54 10.99
N LYS A 5 0.56 1.87 10.47
CA LYS A 5 -0.25 2.98 10.96
C LYS A 5 -1.74 2.72 10.72
N VAL A 6 -2.57 3.06 11.70
CA VAL A 6 -4.03 3.08 11.54
C VAL A 6 -4.44 4.47 11.07
N LEU A 7 -5.09 4.57 9.91
CA LEU A 7 -5.55 5.85 9.34
C LEU A 7 -7.02 6.12 9.69
N ASN A 8 -7.87 5.09 9.63
CA ASN A 8 -9.22 5.07 10.19
C ASN A 8 -9.68 3.60 10.32
N ASN A 9 -10.94 3.36 10.72
CA ASN A 9 -11.47 1.99 10.91
C ASN A 9 -11.38 1.08 9.67
N ASN A 10 -11.33 1.65 8.46
CA ASN A 10 -11.36 0.94 7.19
C ASN A 10 -10.06 1.10 6.38
N VAL A 11 -9.06 1.79 6.92
CA VAL A 11 -7.84 2.13 6.18
C VAL A 11 -6.63 2.05 7.10
N ILE A 12 -5.62 1.30 6.68
CA ILE A 12 -4.34 1.15 7.35
C ILE A 12 -3.20 1.43 6.36
N SER A 13 -2.04 1.77 6.90
CA SER A 13 -0.76 1.76 6.18
C SER A 13 0.09 0.61 6.72
N VAL A 14 0.87 0.00 5.83
CA VAL A 14 1.73 -1.15 6.08
C VAL A 14 3.01 -0.98 5.28
N ILE A 15 4.08 -1.65 5.71
CA ILE A 15 5.31 -1.75 4.93
C ILE A 15 5.28 -3.05 4.15
N ASP A 16 5.52 -2.98 2.85
CA ASP A 16 5.62 -4.15 1.97
C ASP A 16 7.00 -4.83 2.09
N GLU A 17 7.18 -5.94 1.38
CA GLU A 17 8.43 -6.72 1.39
C GLU A 17 9.64 -5.93 0.85
N HIS A 18 9.39 -4.83 0.12
CA HIS A 18 10.40 -3.99 -0.49
C HIS A 18 10.72 -2.76 0.37
N GLY A 19 10.14 -2.68 1.58
CA GLY A 19 10.33 -1.55 2.50
C GLY A 19 9.52 -0.30 2.10
N LYS A 20 8.58 -0.41 1.17
CA LYS A 20 7.72 0.71 0.76
C LYS A 20 6.44 0.75 1.57
N GLU A 21 6.01 1.97 1.89
CA GLU A 21 4.72 2.20 2.51
C GLU A 21 3.60 2.02 1.47
N ILE A 22 2.63 1.17 1.79
CA ILE A 22 1.44 0.95 0.98
C ILE A 22 0.19 1.15 1.86
N VAL A 23 -0.89 1.62 1.25
CA VAL A 23 -2.17 1.87 1.93
C VAL A 23 -3.13 0.74 1.59
N VAL A 24 -3.72 0.14 2.62
CA VAL A 24 -4.66 -0.98 2.49
C VAL A 24 -6.03 -0.52 2.99
N MET A 25 -7.05 -0.77 2.19
CA MET A 25 -8.45 -0.45 2.49
C MET A 25 -9.28 -1.71 2.58
N GLY A 26 -10.21 -1.74 3.53
CA GLY A 26 -11.05 -2.89 3.80
C GLY A 26 -12.08 -2.57 4.88
N ARG A 27 -13.30 -3.11 4.78
CA ARG A 27 -14.34 -2.83 5.78
C ARG A 27 -13.93 -3.38 7.15
N GLY A 28 -13.76 -2.50 8.13
CA GLY A 28 -13.36 -2.86 9.48
C GLY A 28 -11.93 -3.38 9.60
N ILE A 29 -11.07 -3.20 8.59
CA ILE A 29 -9.70 -3.74 8.59
C ILE A 29 -8.84 -3.23 9.75
N ALA A 30 -9.15 -2.05 10.28
CA ALA A 30 -8.48 -1.47 11.43
C ALA A 30 -9.35 -1.47 12.71
N PHE A 31 -10.55 -2.07 12.67
CA PHE A 31 -11.45 -2.05 13.81
C PHE A 31 -10.82 -2.82 14.98
N GLN A 32 -10.61 -2.11 16.10
CA GLN A 32 -9.92 -2.63 17.29
C GLN A 32 -8.48 -3.10 17.03
N ARG A 33 -7.83 -2.62 15.96
CA ARG A 33 -6.42 -2.91 15.66
C ARG A 33 -5.52 -1.75 16.02
N ARG A 34 -4.22 -2.01 16.16
CA ARG A 34 -3.18 -1.03 16.49
C ARG A 34 -1.93 -1.26 15.64
N PRO A 35 -1.04 -0.26 15.52
CA PRO A 35 0.28 -0.46 14.91
C PRO A 35 1.02 -1.65 15.55
N GLY A 36 1.63 -2.49 14.71
CA GLY A 36 2.28 -3.74 15.09
C GLY A 36 1.38 -4.98 14.96
N ASP A 37 0.05 -4.83 14.92
CA ASP A 37 -0.85 -5.96 14.75
C ASP A 37 -0.72 -6.58 13.34
N PRO A 38 -0.93 -7.90 13.19
CA PRO A 38 -1.02 -8.53 11.89
C PRO A 38 -2.27 -8.04 11.14
N VAL A 39 -2.11 -7.87 9.83
CA VAL A 39 -3.23 -7.52 8.94
C VAL A 39 -4.01 -8.78 8.59
N ASP A 40 -5.33 -8.72 8.72
CA ASP A 40 -6.22 -9.76 8.20
C ASP A 40 -6.41 -9.56 6.70
N GLU A 41 -5.74 -10.38 5.91
CA GLU A 41 -5.76 -10.28 4.45
C GLU A 41 -7.15 -10.57 3.85
N SER A 42 -8.03 -11.26 4.57
CA SER A 42 -9.40 -11.53 4.12
C SER A 42 -10.29 -10.29 4.10
N LEU A 43 -9.91 -9.24 4.84
CA LEU A 43 -10.64 -7.97 4.90
C LEU A 43 -10.18 -6.98 3.83
N ILE A 44 -9.14 -7.30 3.06
CA ILE A 44 -8.57 -6.40 2.06
C ILE A 44 -9.50 -6.29 0.86
N ASP A 45 -9.91 -5.06 0.55
CA ASP A 45 -10.68 -4.72 -0.65
C ASP A 45 -9.78 -4.06 -1.71
N LYS A 46 -8.97 -3.08 -1.30
CA LYS A 46 -8.04 -2.36 -2.19
C LYS A 46 -6.68 -2.15 -1.56
N VAL A 47 -5.64 -2.25 -2.37
CA VAL A 47 -4.25 -1.93 -2.01
C VAL A 47 -3.75 -0.83 -2.93
N PHE A 48 -3.29 0.27 -2.35
CA PHE A 48 -2.65 1.38 -3.05
C PHE A 48 -1.16 1.39 -2.73
N ARG A 49 -0.34 1.28 -3.77
CA ARG A 49 1.10 1.44 -3.67
C ARG A 49 1.45 2.88 -3.96
N LEU A 50 2.25 3.52 -3.10
CA LEU A 50 2.88 4.79 -3.47
C LEU A 50 3.96 4.47 -4.50
N GLU A 51 3.58 4.50 -5.76
CA GLU A 51 4.54 4.48 -6.85
C GLU A 51 5.14 5.87 -7.01
N ASP A 52 6.47 5.89 -7.12
CA ASP A 52 7.20 7.11 -7.43
C ASP A 52 6.91 7.42 -8.91
N HIS A 53 6.07 8.44 -9.16
CA HIS A 53 5.70 8.86 -10.51
C HIS A 53 6.93 9.09 -11.41
N SER A 54 8.08 9.45 -10.82
CA SER A 54 9.34 9.66 -11.53
C SER A 54 9.84 8.42 -12.28
N VAL A 55 9.63 7.22 -11.74
CA VAL A 55 10.10 5.96 -12.35
C VAL A 55 9.21 5.59 -13.54
N HIS A 56 7.90 5.78 -13.41
CA HIS A 56 6.95 5.51 -14.49
C HIS A 56 7.17 6.47 -15.68
N GLU A 57 7.38 7.75 -15.41
CA GLU A 57 7.67 8.74 -16.46
C GLU A 57 9.01 8.46 -17.15
N ARG A 58 10.05 8.07 -16.40
CA ARG A 58 11.35 7.71 -17.00
C ARG A 58 11.28 6.45 -17.85
N MET A 59 10.52 5.44 -17.44
CA MET A 59 10.28 4.25 -18.25
C MET A 59 9.50 4.58 -19.52
N LYS A 60 8.49 5.45 -19.42
CA LYS A 60 7.70 5.92 -20.55
C LYS A 60 8.54 6.67 -21.58
N MET A 61 9.48 7.51 -21.13
CA MET A 61 10.45 8.16 -22.01
C MET A 61 11.34 7.14 -22.73
N LEU A 62 11.92 6.16 -22.01
CA LEU A 62 12.78 5.14 -22.62
C LEU A 62 12.05 4.27 -23.65
N LEU A 63 10.78 3.96 -23.43
CA LEU A 63 9.96 3.21 -24.39
C LEU A 63 9.62 4.02 -25.65
N GLN A 64 9.55 5.35 -25.57
CA GLN A 64 9.37 6.21 -26.74
C GLN A 64 10.62 6.31 -27.60
N GLU A 65 11.79 5.94 -27.08
CA GLU A 65 13.07 5.95 -27.81
C GLU A 65 13.35 4.63 -28.55
N VAL A 66 12.48 3.62 -28.42
CA VAL A 66 12.56 2.37 -29.19
C VAL A 66 11.77 2.56 -30.50
N PRO A 67 12.40 2.50 -31.68
CA PRO A 67 11.75 2.70 -32.98
C PRO A 67 10.77 1.58 -33.36
#